data_AF-A0A7C5QIW1-F1
#
_entry.id   AF-A0A7C5QIW1-F1
#
_cell.length_a   1.000
_cell.length_b   1.000
_cell.length_c   1.000
_cell.angle_alpha   90.00
_cell.angle_beta   90.00
_cell.angle_gamma   90.00
#
_symmetry.space_group_name_H-M   'P 1'
#
loop_
_entity.id
_entity.type
_entity.pdbx_description
1 polymer ?
#
loop_
_entity_poly.entity_id
_entity_poly.type
_entity_poly.pdbx_seq_one_letter_code
_entity_poly.pdbx_strand_id
1 'polypeptide(L)'
;MKLAETRFYAVAESESISPGQKVSGFLILEGKKYKAELQPTAALSEVQHRPYLLTTTALPQEVCWGDRLLFRPREAKTTFELKVIYPEAERLKKLRTERLISHLDNFSGSVRDLLLALTEEAGIRGLRQEEINNFCRLIPPELRKLAMDLEKEGKIIILEFSPLFLLSQKGFDFLTSKIFSYLESYHLKRPQESGLPIKKIKDRFSLPKQILMLSLSRLAKDGKVVITGEMVSLPGFETRLSAEENEVLKAVENLLRQEKFSSSSFDQLVRKFKIHPTRLNTLLGLLLKQKKIVKSQEGFLLHSEWLEHLKRQLAEMKSRGRREFSVGEFKALTGLTRKYAIPLLEFLDELGLTRRVGNKRLIV
;
A
#
# COMPACT_ATOMS: atom_id res chain seq x y z
N MET A 1 43.09 17.04 -2.57
CA MET A 1 41.83 16.25 -2.45
C MET A 1 41.71 15.43 -3.73
N LYS A 2 41.69 14.08 -3.66
CA LYS A 2 41.49 13.25 -4.86
C LYS A 2 40.03 13.40 -5.27
N LEU A 3 39.78 13.92 -6.48
CA LEU A 3 38.43 13.98 -7.04
C LEU A 3 37.93 12.56 -7.26
N ALA A 4 36.65 12.30 -6.94
CA ALA A 4 36.03 11.01 -7.19
C ALA A 4 35.83 10.79 -8.69
N GLU A 5 35.98 9.55 -9.16
CA GLU A 5 35.65 9.20 -10.54
C GLU A 5 34.13 9.31 -10.73
N THR A 6 33.72 10.07 -11.75
CA THR A 6 32.33 10.29 -12.15
C THR A 6 32.13 9.67 -13.53
N ARG A 7 31.01 8.95 -13.69
CA ARG A 7 30.63 8.33 -14.96
C ARG A 7 29.21 8.71 -15.34
N PHE A 8 29.04 9.23 -16.56
CA PHE A 8 27.76 9.66 -17.09
C PHE A 8 27.66 9.35 -18.58
N TYR A 9 26.44 9.28 -19.11
CA TYR A 9 26.22 9.23 -20.56
C TYR A 9 25.98 10.63 -21.09
N ALA A 10 26.59 10.91 -22.24
CA ALA A 10 26.43 12.14 -22.99
C ALA A 10 26.23 11.87 -24.48
N VAL A 11 25.81 12.90 -25.20
CA VAL A 11 25.74 12.92 -26.67
C VAL A 11 26.62 14.05 -27.19
N ALA A 12 27.42 13.80 -28.23
CA ALA A 12 28.19 14.85 -28.90
C ALA A 12 27.28 15.61 -29.86
N GLU A 13 27.18 16.95 -29.74
CA GLU A 13 26.24 17.74 -30.57
C GLU A 13 26.74 17.94 -32.01
N SER A 14 28.05 18.13 -32.22
CA SER A 14 28.63 18.59 -33.49
C SER A 14 29.62 17.63 -34.16
N GLU A 15 29.98 16.51 -33.53
CA GLU A 15 31.03 15.61 -34.02
C GLU A 15 30.57 14.15 -34.01
N SER A 16 30.82 13.43 -35.11
CA SER A 16 30.50 12.01 -35.25
C SER A 16 31.67 11.15 -34.77
N ILE A 17 31.52 10.53 -33.60
CA ILE A 17 32.48 9.54 -33.10
C ILE A 17 32.04 8.15 -33.56
N SER A 18 32.94 7.42 -34.23
CA SER A 18 32.67 6.05 -34.68
C SER A 18 32.34 5.13 -33.49
N PRO A 19 31.31 4.27 -33.59
CA PRO A 19 30.98 3.30 -32.55
C PRO A 19 32.18 2.42 -32.16
N GLY A 20 32.31 2.12 -30.86
CA GLY A 20 33.33 1.21 -30.33
C GLY A 20 34.75 1.78 -30.21
N GLN A 21 35.07 2.94 -30.81
CA GLN A 21 36.39 3.55 -30.68
C GLN A 21 36.47 4.45 -29.45
N LYS A 22 37.30 4.07 -28.47
CA LYS A 22 37.56 4.91 -27.30
C LYS A 22 38.32 6.18 -27.70
N VAL A 23 37.93 7.31 -27.12
CA VAL A 23 38.59 8.60 -27.33
C VAL A 23 39.02 9.18 -25.99
N SER A 24 40.33 9.32 -25.79
CA SER A 24 40.88 10.00 -24.62
C SER A 24 41.09 11.49 -24.90
N GLY A 25 40.86 12.32 -23.89
CA GLY A 25 40.98 13.76 -24.03
C GLY A 25 40.81 14.50 -22.70
N PHE A 26 40.30 15.73 -22.81
CA PHE A 26 40.10 16.61 -21.67
C PHE A 26 38.72 17.26 -21.73
N LEU A 27 37.99 17.24 -20.63
CA LEU A 27 36.87 18.13 -20.41
C LEU A 27 37.39 19.49 -19.94
N ILE A 28 36.80 20.56 -20.46
CA ILE A 28 37.14 21.93 -20.10
C ILE A 28 35.98 22.48 -19.26
N LEU A 29 36.26 22.77 -17.98
CA LEU A 29 35.31 23.36 -17.04
C LEU A 29 35.98 24.57 -16.39
N GLU A 30 35.37 25.75 -16.52
CA GLU A 30 35.90 27.01 -15.96
C GLU A 30 37.38 27.27 -16.34
N GLY A 31 37.76 26.93 -17.58
CA GLY A 31 39.13 27.09 -18.07
C GLY A 31 40.13 26.03 -17.59
N LYS A 32 39.74 25.14 -16.68
CA LYS A 32 40.58 24.02 -16.20
C LYS A 32 40.33 22.76 -17.04
N LYS A 33 41.38 21.95 -17.22
CA LYS A 33 41.34 20.70 -17.98
C LYS A 33 41.29 19.50 -17.06
N TYR A 34 40.28 18.66 -17.25
CA TYR A 34 40.07 17.41 -16.51
C TYR A 34 40.22 16.24 -17.47
N LYS A 35 41.05 15.26 -17.12
CA LYS A 35 41.22 14.06 -17.95
C LYS A 35 39.88 13.35 -18.10
N ALA A 36 39.55 12.94 -19.31
CA ALA A 36 38.33 12.21 -19.59
C ALA A 36 38.54 11.15 -20.68
N GLU A 37 37.81 10.05 -20.57
CA GLU A 37 37.72 9.01 -21.59
C GLU A 37 36.26 8.92 -22.06
N LEU A 38 36.05 8.94 -23.37
CA LEU A 38 34.76 8.70 -24.01
C LEU A 38 34.76 7.30 -24.59
N GLN A 39 33.78 6.50 -24.21
CA GLN A 39 33.53 5.18 -24.77
C GLN A 39 32.15 5.19 -25.47
N PRO A 40 32.11 5.17 -26.81
CA PRO A 40 30.86 5.10 -27.55
C PRO A 40 30.14 3.78 -27.30
N THR A 41 28.81 3.81 -27.24
CA THR A 41 27.96 2.62 -27.24
C THR A 41 28.17 1.83 -28.53
N ALA A 42 28.02 0.51 -28.45
CA ALA A 42 28.23 -0.39 -29.58
C ALA A 42 27.15 -0.28 -30.67
N ALA A 43 26.01 0.35 -30.36
CA ALA A 43 24.95 0.65 -31.32
C ALA A 43 24.55 2.12 -31.26
N LEU A 44 23.89 2.57 -32.33
CA LEU A 44 23.41 3.94 -32.51
C LEU A 44 22.06 4.12 -31.84
N SER A 45 21.81 5.33 -31.36
CA SER A 45 20.48 5.79 -30.95
C SER A 45 19.54 5.88 -32.14
N GLU A 46 18.29 5.46 -31.97
CA GLU A 46 17.24 5.64 -32.98
C GLU A 46 16.76 7.09 -33.04
N VAL A 47 16.88 7.84 -31.93
CA VAL A 47 16.44 9.23 -31.80
C VAL A 47 17.52 10.22 -32.25
N GLN A 48 18.78 9.98 -31.82
CA GLN A 48 19.91 10.87 -32.06
C GLN A 48 20.70 10.52 -33.33
N HIS A 49 20.43 9.34 -33.91
CA HIS A 49 21.15 8.76 -35.05
C HIS A 49 22.67 8.72 -34.88
N ARG A 50 23.14 8.64 -33.63
CA ARG A 50 24.55 8.63 -33.23
C ARG A 50 24.73 7.80 -31.95
N PRO A 51 25.95 7.31 -31.63
CA PRO A 51 26.14 6.55 -30.40
C PRO A 51 26.10 7.47 -29.19
N TYR A 52 25.67 6.94 -28.05
CA TYR A 52 25.86 7.60 -26.77
C TYR A 52 27.26 7.38 -26.26
N LEU A 53 27.78 8.33 -25.49
CA LEU A 53 29.15 8.37 -25.05
C LEU A 53 29.18 8.17 -23.54
N LEU A 54 29.63 7.00 -23.09
CA LEU A 54 29.98 6.79 -21.69
C LEU A 54 31.24 7.60 -21.40
N THR A 55 31.09 8.65 -20.60
CA THR A 55 32.16 9.57 -20.24
C THR A 55 32.66 9.21 -18.84
N THR A 56 33.95 8.93 -18.72
CA THR A 56 34.61 8.67 -17.43
C THR A 56 35.61 9.78 -17.15
N THR A 57 35.49 10.46 -16.01
CA THR A 57 36.32 11.63 -15.65
C THR A 57 36.34 11.82 -14.14
N ALA A 58 37.12 12.78 -13.63
CA ALA A 58 37.10 13.19 -12.23
C ALA A 58 36.89 14.71 -12.16
N LEU A 59 35.65 15.12 -11.91
CA LEU A 59 35.22 16.52 -11.88
C LEU A 59 35.08 17.03 -10.43
N PRO A 60 35.23 18.35 -10.19
CA PRO A 60 35.06 18.94 -8.87
C PRO A 60 33.60 19.07 -8.43
N GLN A 61 32.66 18.92 -9.36
CA GLN A 61 31.24 19.06 -9.16
C GLN A 61 30.51 17.90 -9.84
N GLU A 62 29.32 17.57 -9.33
CA GLU A 62 28.42 16.61 -9.98
C GLU A 62 27.87 17.19 -11.28
N VAL A 63 27.68 16.29 -12.25
CA VAL A 63 27.06 16.61 -13.53
C VAL A 63 25.55 16.37 -13.42
N CYS A 64 24.77 17.23 -14.06
CA CYS A 64 23.33 17.09 -14.15
C CYS A 64 22.90 16.85 -15.60
N TRP A 65 21.71 16.31 -15.78
CA TRP A 65 21.07 16.23 -17.08
C TRP A 65 20.99 17.61 -17.73
N GLY A 66 21.32 17.67 -19.01
CA GLY A 66 21.31 18.90 -19.80
C GLY A 66 22.58 19.74 -19.66
N ASP A 67 23.50 19.42 -18.74
CA ASP A 67 24.79 20.11 -18.65
C ASP A 67 25.56 19.98 -19.97
N ARG A 68 26.15 21.10 -20.40
CA ARG A 68 26.97 21.20 -21.62
C ARG A 68 28.43 21.29 -21.23
N LEU A 69 29.23 20.34 -21.70
CA LEU A 69 30.65 20.21 -21.37
C LEU A 69 31.48 20.23 -22.65
N LEU A 70 32.50 21.08 -22.69
CA LEU A 70 33.43 21.12 -23.81
C LEU A 70 34.45 19.98 -23.67
N PHE A 71 34.54 19.13 -24.69
CA PHE A 71 35.53 18.07 -24.78
C PHE A 71 36.57 18.37 -25.85
N ARG A 72 37.84 18.15 -25.51
CA ARG A 72 38.98 18.24 -26.43
C ARG A 72 39.67 16.89 -26.53
N PRO A 73 39.62 16.19 -27.68
CA PRO A 73 40.42 14.98 -27.90
C PRO A 73 41.91 15.27 -27.70
N ARG A 74 42.68 14.26 -27.27
CA ARG A 74 44.12 14.42 -27.00
C ARG A 74 44.92 14.80 -28.24
N GLU A 75 44.53 14.27 -29.39
CA GLU A 75 45.25 14.40 -30.67
C GLU A 75 44.63 15.44 -31.60
N ALA A 76 43.44 15.96 -31.28
CA ALA A 76 42.74 16.96 -32.09
C ALA A 76 43.00 18.39 -31.60
N LYS A 77 42.97 19.34 -32.55
CA LYS A 77 43.04 20.79 -32.26
C LYS A 77 41.67 21.39 -31.94
N THR A 78 40.59 20.73 -32.34
CA THR A 78 39.22 21.17 -32.18
C THR A 78 38.61 20.66 -30.87
N THR A 79 37.64 21.41 -30.36
CA THR A 79 36.77 21.03 -29.24
C THR A 79 35.36 20.85 -29.75
N PHE A 80 34.61 19.92 -29.16
CA PHE A 80 33.19 19.77 -29.41
C PHE A 80 32.42 19.70 -28.10
N GLU A 81 31.12 19.95 -28.18
CA GLU A 81 30.24 19.97 -27.02
C GLU A 81 29.62 18.59 -26.75
N LEU A 82 29.64 18.20 -25.49
CA LEU A 82 28.93 17.06 -24.93
C LEU A 82 27.73 17.56 -24.13
N LYS A 83 26.53 17.09 -24.48
CA LYS A 83 25.33 17.29 -23.67
C LYS A 83 25.12 16.06 -22.79
N VAL A 84 25.09 16.24 -21.48
CA VAL A 84 24.82 15.17 -20.52
C VAL A 84 23.36 14.75 -20.62
N ILE A 85 23.13 13.44 -20.78
CA ILE A 85 21.78 12.86 -20.90
C ILE A 85 21.45 11.89 -19.75
N TYR A 86 22.45 11.35 -19.06
CA TYR A 86 22.21 10.47 -17.92
C TYR A 86 23.38 10.54 -16.94
N PRO A 87 23.26 11.31 -15.85
CA PRO A 87 24.33 11.52 -14.87
C PRO A 87 24.81 10.28 -14.12
N GLU A 88 23.92 9.31 -13.87
CA GLU A 88 24.16 8.20 -12.93
C GLU A 88 24.53 6.88 -13.64
N ALA A 89 25.53 6.88 -14.52
CA ALA A 89 25.79 5.74 -15.43
C ALA A 89 25.96 4.37 -14.74
N GLU A 90 26.41 4.33 -13.49
CA GLU A 90 26.55 3.10 -12.70
C GLU A 90 25.21 2.35 -12.52
N ARG A 91 24.06 3.05 -12.50
CA ARG A 91 22.73 2.43 -12.45
C ARG A 91 22.43 1.59 -13.69
N LEU A 92 23.06 1.92 -14.82
CA LEU A 92 22.80 1.30 -16.13
C LEU A 92 23.83 0.23 -16.51
N LYS A 93 24.85 0.01 -15.67
CA LYS A 93 25.99 -0.89 -15.97
C LYS A 93 25.61 -2.33 -16.31
N LYS A 94 24.47 -2.81 -15.83
CA LYS A 94 23.98 -4.18 -16.04
C LYS A 94 23.04 -4.31 -17.26
N LEU A 95 22.69 -3.22 -17.92
CA LEU A 95 21.80 -3.26 -19.08
C LEU A 95 22.55 -3.78 -20.30
N ARG A 96 21.86 -4.62 -21.09
CA ARG A 96 22.33 -5.01 -22.42
C ARG A 96 22.26 -3.81 -23.37
N THR A 97 23.13 -3.77 -24.37
CA THR A 97 23.30 -2.64 -25.30
C THR A 97 21.99 -2.10 -25.87
N GLU A 98 21.13 -2.95 -26.41
CA GLU A 98 19.85 -2.54 -27.01
C GLU A 98 18.96 -1.83 -25.98
N ARG A 99 18.77 -2.44 -24.80
CA ARG A 99 17.97 -1.85 -23.72
C ARG A 99 18.60 -0.58 -23.16
N LEU A 100 19.92 -0.50 -23.09
CA LEU A 100 20.65 0.69 -22.67
C LEU A 100 20.34 1.85 -23.61
N ILE A 101 20.41 1.63 -24.92
CA ILE A 101 20.17 2.68 -25.93
C ILE A 101 18.72 3.14 -25.87
N SER A 102 17.75 2.21 -25.92
CA SER A 102 16.33 2.57 -25.80
C SER A 102 16.02 3.29 -24.49
N HIS A 103 16.72 2.94 -23.40
CA HIS A 103 16.58 3.66 -22.14
C HIS A 103 17.11 5.08 -22.24
N LEU A 104 18.34 5.28 -22.72
CA LEU A 104 18.97 6.59 -22.90
C LEU A 104 18.20 7.50 -23.88
N ASP A 105 17.57 6.92 -24.90
CA ASP A 105 16.71 7.63 -25.85
C ASP A 105 15.60 8.42 -25.16
N ASN A 106 14.98 7.83 -24.12
CA ASN A 106 13.94 8.49 -23.32
C ASN A 106 14.45 9.73 -22.56
N PHE A 107 15.75 9.80 -22.28
CA PHE A 107 16.38 10.94 -21.60
C PHE A 107 17.01 11.94 -22.56
N SER A 108 17.12 11.63 -23.85
CA SER A 108 17.80 12.49 -24.81
C SER A 108 16.95 13.69 -25.29
N GLY A 109 15.66 13.69 -24.97
CA GLY A 109 14.66 14.65 -25.44
C GLY A 109 14.59 15.95 -24.64
N SER A 110 13.36 16.44 -24.49
CA SER A 110 13.01 17.66 -23.76
C SER A 110 12.92 17.43 -22.25
N VAL A 111 12.80 18.52 -21.47
CA VAL A 111 12.55 18.45 -20.02
C VAL A 111 11.27 17.66 -19.69
N ARG A 112 10.27 17.74 -20.59
CA ARG A 112 9.04 16.97 -20.49
C ARG A 112 9.31 15.47 -20.60
N ASP A 113 10.11 15.05 -21.58
CA ASP A 113 10.47 13.65 -21.80
C ASP A 113 11.30 13.12 -20.62
N LEU A 114 12.23 13.92 -20.12
CA LEU A 114 13.00 13.63 -18.91
C LEU A 114 12.08 13.33 -17.71
N LEU A 115 11.10 14.20 -17.43
CA LEU A 115 10.23 14.02 -16.26
C LEU A 115 9.38 12.75 -16.40
N LEU A 116 8.89 12.46 -17.61
CA LEU A 116 8.18 11.21 -17.89
C LEU A 116 9.09 9.99 -17.67
N ALA A 117 10.30 10.01 -18.23
CA ALA A 117 11.28 8.93 -18.07
C ALA A 117 11.64 8.68 -16.60
N LEU A 118 11.89 9.73 -15.83
CA LEU A 118 12.18 9.62 -14.39
C LEU A 118 10.99 9.03 -13.61
N THR A 119 9.75 9.43 -13.93
CA THR A 119 8.56 8.86 -13.25
C THR A 119 8.35 7.39 -13.61
N GLU A 120 8.63 6.98 -14.84
CA GLU A 120 8.57 5.58 -15.26
C GLU A 120 9.68 4.75 -14.58
N GLU A 121 10.90 5.27 -14.47
CA GLU A 121 12.02 4.61 -13.80
C GLU A 121 11.82 4.48 -12.28
N ALA A 122 11.23 5.50 -11.64
CA ALA A 122 10.87 5.44 -10.23
C ALA A 122 9.80 4.35 -9.95
N GLY A 123 8.96 4.06 -10.95
CA GLY A 123 7.95 3.02 -10.90
C GLY A 123 7.00 3.18 -9.72
N ILE A 124 6.72 2.07 -9.03
CA ILE A 124 5.73 2.02 -7.92
C ILE A 124 6.20 2.71 -6.62
N ARG A 125 7.48 3.12 -6.55
CA ARG A 125 8.00 3.92 -5.42
C ARG A 125 7.56 5.38 -5.52
N GLY A 126 7.26 5.84 -6.74
CA GLY A 126 7.06 7.25 -7.08
C GLY A 126 8.38 8.04 -7.05
N LEU A 127 8.36 9.20 -7.69
CA LEU A 127 9.51 10.08 -7.90
C LEU A 127 9.41 11.31 -7.00
N ARG A 128 10.39 11.53 -6.13
CA ARG A 128 10.43 12.70 -5.23
C ARG A 128 11.17 13.88 -5.85
N GLN A 129 10.82 15.09 -5.42
CA GLN A 129 11.45 16.33 -5.91
C GLN A 129 12.97 16.34 -5.72
N GLU A 130 13.48 15.77 -4.63
CA GLU A 130 14.92 15.66 -4.38
C GLU A 130 15.62 14.81 -5.46
N GLU A 131 15.03 13.69 -5.86
CA GLU A 131 15.56 12.85 -6.94
C GLU A 131 15.58 13.61 -8.28
N ILE A 132 14.55 14.42 -8.55
CA ILE A 132 14.52 15.28 -9.75
C ILE A 132 15.64 16.32 -9.71
N ASN A 133 15.81 17.00 -8.56
CA ASN A 133 16.80 18.05 -8.38
C ASN A 133 18.24 17.52 -8.48
N ASN A 134 18.49 16.30 -7.98
CA ASN A 134 19.80 15.66 -8.10
C ASN A 134 20.10 15.27 -9.55
N PHE A 135 19.08 14.90 -10.31
CA PHE A 135 19.24 14.49 -11.71
C PHE A 135 19.33 15.69 -12.68
N CYS A 136 18.63 16.79 -12.41
CA CYS A 136 18.56 17.95 -13.31
C CYS A 136 18.42 19.29 -12.56
N ARG A 137 18.94 20.38 -13.16
CA ARG A 137 18.91 21.74 -12.57
C ARG A 137 17.65 22.51 -12.98
N LEU A 138 16.48 21.99 -12.65
CA LEU A 138 15.21 22.66 -12.92
C LEU A 138 14.80 23.59 -11.78
N ILE A 139 14.19 24.72 -12.14
CA ILE A 139 13.70 25.69 -11.16
C ILE A 139 12.35 25.19 -10.61
N PRO A 140 12.13 25.12 -9.28
CA PRO A 140 10.93 24.52 -8.70
C PRO A 140 9.57 25.03 -9.23
N PRO A 141 9.36 26.33 -9.54
CA PRO A 141 8.10 26.80 -10.11
C PRO A 141 7.83 26.25 -11.51
N GLU A 142 8.86 26.13 -12.35
CA GLU A 142 8.74 25.59 -13.71
C GLU A 142 8.45 24.09 -13.66
N LEU A 143 9.14 23.37 -12.77
CA LEU A 143 8.90 21.95 -12.55
C LEU A 143 7.46 21.66 -12.08
N ARG A 144 6.93 22.48 -11.17
CA ARG A 144 5.53 22.37 -10.72
C ARG A 144 4.54 22.62 -11.86
N LYS A 145 4.77 23.66 -12.66
CA LYS A 145 3.91 23.96 -13.81
C LYS A 145 3.90 22.80 -14.80
N LEU A 146 5.08 22.27 -15.15
CA LEU A 146 5.21 21.13 -16.03
C LEU A 146 4.51 19.88 -15.47
N ALA A 147 4.66 19.60 -14.17
CA ALA A 147 3.97 18.48 -13.53
C ALA A 147 2.44 18.63 -13.62
N MET A 148 1.90 19.83 -13.39
CA MET A 148 0.46 20.11 -13.51
C MET A 148 -0.04 19.92 -14.94
N ASP A 149 0.74 20.35 -15.94
CA ASP A 149 0.37 20.19 -17.35
C ASP A 149 0.36 18.69 -17.72
N LEU A 150 1.36 17.92 -17.29
CA LEU A 150 1.41 16.47 -17.50
C LEU A 150 0.32 15.69 -16.75
N GLU A 151 -0.10 16.16 -15.57
CA GLU A 151 -1.22 15.57 -14.83
C GLU A 151 -2.55 15.82 -15.56
N LYS A 152 -2.78 17.04 -16.07
CA LYS A 152 -3.98 17.35 -16.88
C LYS A 152 -4.08 16.48 -18.14
N GLU A 153 -2.94 16.13 -18.72
CA GLU A 153 -2.85 15.23 -19.87
C GLU A 153 -2.97 13.73 -19.50
N GLY A 154 -3.09 13.40 -18.21
CA GLY A 154 -3.18 12.03 -17.73
C GLY A 154 -1.90 11.21 -17.92
N LYS A 155 -0.73 11.86 -17.91
CA LYS A 155 0.57 11.17 -18.05
C LYS A 155 1.20 10.82 -16.71
N ILE A 156 0.98 11.67 -15.71
CA ILE A 156 1.45 11.49 -14.35
C ILE A 156 0.33 11.81 -13.36
N ILE A 157 0.55 11.44 -12.10
CA ILE A 157 -0.30 11.78 -10.96
C ILE A 157 0.56 12.54 -9.95
N ILE A 158 0.08 13.68 -9.46
CA ILE A 158 0.72 14.44 -8.39
C ILE A 158 0.17 13.95 -7.06
N LEU A 159 1.04 13.33 -6.25
CA LEU A 159 0.69 12.85 -4.90
C LEU A 159 0.87 13.96 -3.87
N GLU A 160 1.88 14.82 -4.05
CA GLU A 160 2.14 16.00 -3.22
C GLU A 160 2.70 17.13 -4.10
N PHE A 161 2.32 18.38 -3.79
CA PHE A 161 2.75 19.57 -4.56
C PHE A 161 4.02 20.24 -4.02
N SER A 162 4.36 20.03 -2.74
CA SER A 162 5.47 20.70 -2.08
C SER A 162 5.95 19.95 -0.83
N PRO A 163 7.11 19.25 -0.89
CA PRO A 163 7.88 18.97 -2.11
C PRO A 163 7.07 18.11 -3.10
N LEU A 164 7.40 18.19 -4.39
CA LEU A 164 6.74 17.36 -5.40
C LEU A 164 6.95 15.87 -5.12
N PHE A 165 5.87 15.11 -5.24
CA PHE A 165 5.90 13.66 -5.25
C PHE A 165 5.01 13.17 -6.41
N LEU A 166 5.64 12.55 -7.40
CA LEU A 166 5.01 12.22 -8.68
C LEU A 166 4.92 10.71 -8.86
N LEU A 167 3.93 10.26 -9.62
CA LEU A 167 3.78 8.87 -10.03
C LEU A 167 3.42 8.81 -11.52
N SER A 168 4.04 7.89 -12.26
CA SER A 168 3.64 7.64 -13.65
C SER A 168 2.21 7.10 -13.71
N GLN A 169 1.37 7.64 -14.60
CA GLN A 169 0.01 7.13 -14.80
C GLN A 169 0.04 5.66 -15.26
N LYS A 170 0.92 5.33 -16.22
CA LYS A 170 1.09 3.94 -16.69
C LYS A 170 1.50 3.01 -15.54
N GLY A 171 2.45 3.46 -14.71
CA GLY A 171 2.91 2.71 -13.55
C GLY A 171 1.80 2.48 -12.52
N PHE A 172 0.96 3.51 -12.30
CA PHE A 172 -0.21 3.44 -11.44
C PHE A 172 -1.27 2.46 -11.96
N ASP A 173 -1.61 2.51 -13.25
CA ASP A 173 -2.61 1.62 -13.85
C ASP A 173 -2.17 0.15 -13.81
N PHE A 174 -0.88 -0.09 -14.10
CA PHE A 174 -0.28 -1.41 -13.98
C PHE A 174 -0.33 -1.92 -12.52
N LEU A 175 0.08 -1.09 -11.55
CA LEU A 175 0.03 -1.44 -10.14
C LEU A 175 -1.40 -1.75 -9.68
N THR A 176 -2.35 -0.89 -10.03
CA THR A 176 -3.76 -1.03 -9.68
C THR A 176 -4.33 -2.36 -10.20
N SER A 177 -3.99 -2.71 -11.44
CA SER A 177 -4.34 -4.00 -12.03
C SER A 177 -3.72 -5.18 -11.28
N LYS A 178 -2.44 -5.09 -10.88
CA LYS A 178 -1.76 -6.14 -10.09
C LYS A 178 -2.35 -6.31 -8.69
N ILE A 179 -2.72 -5.22 -8.02
CA ILE A 179 -3.40 -5.26 -6.72
C ILE A 179 -4.76 -5.96 -6.87
N PHE A 180 -5.53 -5.62 -7.91
CA PHE A 180 -6.82 -6.25 -8.17
C PHE A 180 -6.68 -7.76 -8.44
N SER A 181 -5.79 -8.19 -9.34
CA SER A 181 -5.56 -9.61 -9.60
C SER A 181 -5.06 -10.37 -8.36
N TYR A 182 -4.29 -9.72 -7.49
CA TYR A 182 -3.91 -10.30 -6.21
C TYR A 182 -5.14 -10.54 -5.31
N LEU A 183 -6.03 -9.56 -5.22
CA LEU A 183 -7.27 -9.68 -4.45
C LEU A 183 -8.17 -10.80 -4.99
N GLU A 184 -8.36 -10.90 -6.30
CA GLU A 184 -9.12 -12.00 -6.93
C GLU A 184 -8.54 -13.36 -6.58
N SER A 185 -7.23 -13.51 -6.73
CA SER A 185 -6.51 -14.74 -6.39
C SER A 185 -6.60 -15.08 -4.91
N TYR A 186 -6.64 -14.07 -4.03
CA TYR A 186 -6.77 -14.24 -2.60
C TYR A 186 -8.13 -14.81 -2.22
N HIS A 187 -9.21 -14.21 -2.73
CA HIS A 187 -10.57 -14.66 -2.47
C HIS A 187 -10.85 -16.05 -3.06
N LEU A 188 -10.35 -16.35 -4.25
CA LEU A 188 -10.50 -17.67 -4.87
C LEU A 188 -9.87 -18.77 -3.99
N LYS A 189 -8.70 -18.50 -3.41
CA LYS A 189 -7.99 -19.45 -2.53
C LYS A 189 -8.55 -19.48 -1.11
N ARG A 190 -9.27 -18.43 -0.69
CA ARG A 190 -9.77 -18.28 0.68
C ARG A 190 -11.21 -17.78 0.72
N PRO A 191 -12.19 -18.56 0.23
CA PRO A 191 -13.59 -18.15 0.25
C PRO A 191 -14.14 -17.82 1.65
N GLN A 192 -13.49 -18.32 2.70
CA GLN A 192 -13.78 -18.07 4.12
C GLN A 192 -13.53 -16.64 4.61
N GLU A 193 -12.58 -15.95 4.01
CA GLU A 193 -12.09 -14.68 4.54
C GLU A 193 -12.92 -13.56 3.93
N SER A 194 -13.55 -12.74 4.79
CA SER A 194 -14.43 -11.64 4.39
C SER A 194 -13.72 -10.51 3.63
N GLY A 195 -12.39 -10.52 3.60
CA GLY A 195 -11.57 -9.54 2.91
C GLY A 195 -10.09 -9.83 3.06
N LEU A 196 -9.28 -9.13 2.29
CA LEU A 196 -7.83 -9.07 2.37
C LEU A 196 -7.42 -7.88 3.25
N PRO A 197 -6.64 -8.07 4.33
CA PRO A 197 -6.12 -6.94 5.10
C PRO A 197 -5.25 -6.01 4.23
N ILE A 198 -5.49 -4.69 4.31
CA ILE A 198 -4.73 -3.66 3.57
C ILE A 198 -3.22 -3.81 3.84
N LYS A 199 -2.85 -4.13 5.09
CA LYS A 199 -1.45 -4.37 5.48
C LYS A 199 -0.79 -5.48 4.66
N LYS A 200 -1.49 -6.58 4.36
CA LYS A 200 -0.94 -7.65 3.50
C LYS A 200 -0.66 -7.17 2.08
N ILE A 201 -1.52 -6.29 1.54
CA ILE A 201 -1.29 -5.67 0.22
C ILE A 201 -0.04 -4.79 0.30
N LYS A 202 0.05 -3.93 1.32
CA LYS A 202 1.21 -3.06 1.54
C LYS A 202 2.51 -3.86 1.60
N ASP A 203 2.55 -4.90 2.42
CA ASP A 203 3.75 -5.70 2.64
C ASP A 203 4.14 -6.48 1.39
N ARG A 204 3.16 -7.07 0.68
CA ARG A 204 3.41 -7.82 -0.56
C ARG A 204 4.05 -6.97 -1.67
N PHE A 205 3.60 -5.73 -1.83
CA PHE A 205 4.07 -4.84 -2.90
C PHE A 205 5.10 -3.81 -2.43
N SER A 206 5.41 -3.76 -1.13
CA SER A 206 6.34 -2.80 -0.51
C SER A 206 6.04 -1.34 -0.89
N LEU A 207 4.75 -0.95 -0.86
CA LEU A 207 4.28 0.34 -1.36
C LEU A 207 4.29 1.45 -0.29
N PRO A 208 4.55 2.70 -0.69
CA PRO A 208 4.16 3.87 0.08
C PRO A 208 2.65 3.87 0.37
N LYS A 209 2.26 4.28 1.59
CA LYS A 209 0.85 4.26 2.03
C LYS A 209 -0.06 5.08 1.10
N GLN A 210 0.39 6.25 0.66
CA GLN A 210 -0.38 7.13 -0.22
C GLN A 210 -0.70 6.46 -1.56
N ILE A 211 0.28 5.83 -2.21
CA ILE A 211 0.10 5.13 -3.49
C ILE A 211 -0.86 3.94 -3.34
N LEU A 212 -0.72 3.17 -2.26
CA LEU A 212 -1.63 2.06 -1.96
C LEU A 212 -3.07 2.56 -1.77
N MET A 213 -3.26 3.58 -0.94
CA MET A 213 -4.60 4.13 -0.69
C MET A 213 -5.21 4.75 -1.95
N LEU A 214 -4.42 5.42 -2.78
CA LEU A 214 -4.87 5.93 -4.07
C LEU A 214 -5.34 4.80 -5.00
N SER A 215 -4.56 3.71 -5.08
CA SER A 215 -4.90 2.53 -5.91
C SER A 215 -6.20 1.87 -5.43
N LEU A 216 -6.35 1.68 -4.11
CA LEU A 216 -7.56 1.11 -3.52
C LEU A 216 -8.77 2.03 -3.69
N SER A 217 -8.58 3.35 -3.54
CA SER A 217 -9.64 4.34 -3.77
C SER A 217 -10.09 4.35 -5.22
N ARG A 218 -9.15 4.20 -6.18
CA ARG A 218 -9.49 4.07 -7.60
C ARG A 218 -10.33 2.83 -7.86
N LEU A 219 -9.90 1.67 -7.34
CA LEU A 219 -10.67 0.43 -7.49
C LEU A 219 -12.06 0.53 -6.84
N ALA A 220 -12.18 1.19 -5.68
CA ALA A 220 -13.45 1.37 -5.00
C ALA A 220 -14.38 2.30 -5.79
N LYS A 221 -13.84 3.41 -6.32
CA LYS A 221 -14.57 4.33 -7.19
C LYS A 221 -15.04 3.66 -8.48
N ASP A 222 -14.22 2.79 -9.05
CA ASP A 222 -14.56 1.98 -10.22
C ASP A 222 -15.53 0.82 -9.89
N GLY A 223 -15.99 0.71 -8.64
CA GLY A 223 -16.92 -0.32 -8.19
C GLY A 223 -16.32 -1.74 -8.18
N LYS A 224 -14.99 -1.87 -8.23
CA LYS A 224 -14.27 -3.15 -8.31
C LYS A 224 -13.90 -3.74 -6.95
N VAL A 225 -13.93 -2.94 -5.88
CA VAL A 225 -13.66 -3.39 -4.51
C VAL A 225 -14.52 -2.64 -3.50
N VAL A 226 -14.69 -3.22 -2.31
CA VAL A 226 -15.30 -2.59 -1.14
C VAL A 226 -14.24 -2.50 -0.04
N ILE A 227 -14.10 -1.33 0.58
CA ILE A 227 -13.17 -1.11 1.69
C ILE A 227 -14.00 -1.01 2.97
N THR A 228 -13.75 -1.89 3.93
CA THR A 228 -14.42 -1.91 5.25
C THR A 228 -13.37 -1.91 6.36
N GLY A 229 -13.15 -0.76 7.01
CA GLY A 229 -12.07 -0.61 7.98
C GLY A 229 -10.69 -0.85 7.34
N GLU A 230 -9.93 -1.78 7.89
CA GLU A 230 -8.61 -2.18 7.35
C GLU A 230 -8.66 -3.36 6.36
N MET A 231 -9.84 -3.69 5.85
CA MET A 231 -10.07 -4.82 4.95
C MET A 231 -10.55 -4.35 3.58
N VAL A 232 -10.12 -5.05 2.53
CA VAL A 232 -10.57 -4.85 1.14
C VAL A 232 -11.17 -6.16 0.62
N SER A 233 -12.32 -6.10 -0.02
CA SER A 233 -12.97 -7.27 -0.62
C SER A 233 -13.53 -6.97 -2.01
N LEU A 234 -13.86 -8.02 -2.76
CA LEU A 234 -14.61 -7.86 -4.01
C LEU A 234 -16.07 -7.45 -3.74
N PRO A 235 -16.72 -6.67 -4.62
CA PRO A 235 -18.13 -6.32 -4.51
C PRO A 235 -18.99 -7.58 -4.50
N GLY A 236 -20.02 -7.61 -3.65
CA GLY A 236 -20.86 -8.79 -3.50
C GLY A 236 -20.16 -9.97 -2.81
N PHE A 237 -18.91 -9.82 -2.38
CA PHE A 237 -18.27 -10.74 -1.43
C PHE A 237 -18.79 -10.46 -0.02
N GLU A 238 -20.11 -10.59 0.14
CA GLU A 238 -20.70 -10.98 1.40
C GLU A 238 -20.45 -12.48 1.52
N THR A 239 -20.11 -12.96 2.72
CA THR A 239 -19.90 -14.38 3.00
C THR A 239 -21.10 -15.19 2.50
N ARG A 240 -21.03 -15.72 1.27
CA ARG A 240 -21.97 -16.72 0.78
C ARG A 240 -21.67 -17.96 1.59
N LEU A 241 -22.48 -18.15 2.64
CA LEU A 241 -22.51 -19.39 3.37
C LEU A 241 -22.90 -20.50 2.40
N SER A 242 -22.14 -21.59 2.38
CA SER A 242 -22.60 -22.81 1.71
C SER A 242 -23.93 -23.28 2.32
N ALA A 243 -24.62 -24.22 1.67
CA ALA A 243 -25.81 -24.83 2.25
C ALA A 243 -25.50 -25.42 3.65
N GLU A 244 -24.38 -26.14 3.78
CA GLU A 244 -23.89 -26.70 5.04
C GLU A 244 -23.59 -25.60 6.08
N GLU A 245 -22.94 -24.50 5.68
CA GLU A 245 -22.64 -23.40 6.62
C GLU A 245 -23.90 -22.66 7.07
N ASN A 246 -24.92 -22.54 6.21
CA ASN A 246 -26.23 -22.02 6.60
C ASN A 246 -26.92 -22.93 7.62
N GLU A 247 -26.81 -24.25 7.45
CA GLU A 247 -27.33 -25.20 8.43
C GLU A 247 -26.59 -25.09 9.77
N VAL A 248 -25.26 -25.00 9.75
CA VAL A 248 -24.46 -24.80 10.96
C VAL A 248 -24.79 -23.46 11.62
N LEU A 249 -24.93 -22.37 10.87
CA LEU A 249 -25.33 -21.06 11.40
C LEU A 249 -26.65 -21.14 12.16
N LYS A 250 -27.67 -21.74 11.53
CA LYS A 250 -28.99 -21.95 12.14
C LYS A 250 -28.90 -22.84 13.37
N ALA A 251 -28.09 -23.90 13.32
CA ALA A 251 -27.92 -24.82 14.44
C ALA A 251 -27.20 -24.15 15.63
N VAL A 252 -26.20 -23.30 15.37
CA VAL A 252 -25.53 -22.49 16.41
C VAL A 252 -26.49 -21.49 17.03
N GLU A 253 -27.24 -20.71 16.24
CA GLU A 253 -28.25 -19.77 16.75
C GLU A 253 -29.29 -20.50 17.61
N ASN A 254 -29.83 -21.63 17.11
CA ASN A 254 -30.82 -22.43 17.82
C ASN A 254 -30.27 -22.99 19.13
N LEU A 255 -29.02 -23.46 19.14
CA LEU A 255 -28.40 -23.98 20.35
C LEU A 255 -28.26 -22.87 21.41
N LEU A 256 -27.70 -21.72 21.04
CA LEU A 256 -27.55 -20.57 21.96
C LEU A 256 -28.91 -20.10 22.50
N ARG A 257 -29.96 -20.18 21.68
CA ARG A 257 -31.33 -19.91 22.10
C ARG A 257 -31.86 -20.97 23.07
N GLN A 258 -31.57 -22.26 22.88
CA GLN A 258 -32.02 -23.33 23.77
C GLN A 258 -31.27 -23.36 25.12
N GLU A 259 -30.00 -22.97 25.14
CA GLU A 259 -29.14 -22.98 26.34
C GLU A 259 -29.47 -21.85 27.34
N LYS A 260 -30.31 -20.89 26.93
CA LYS A 260 -30.75 -19.75 27.75
C LYS A 260 -29.55 -18.97 28.29
N PHE A 261 -29.39 -18.95 29.62
CA PHE A 261 -28.31 -18.27 30.31
C PHE A 261 -27.05 -19.14 30.49
N SER A 262 -27.13 -20.46 30.24
CA SER A 262 -26.02 -21.41 30.35
C SER A 262 -25.30 -21.59 29.02
N SER A 263 -25.06 -20.49 28.32
CA SER A 263 -24.56 -20.49 26.95
C SER A 263 -23.19 -21.16 26.82
N SER A 264 -23.04 -21.96 25.77
CA SER A 264 -21.78 -22.56 25.36
C SER A 264 -20.74 -21.49 25.03
N SER A 265 -19.50 -21.74 25.45
CA SER A 265 -18.34 -20.92 25.07
C SER A 265 -17.94 -21.16 23.61
N PHE A 266 -17.12 -20.27 23.07
CA PHE A 266 -16.56 -20.40 21.73
C PHE A 266 -15.90 -21.77 21.49
N ASP A 267 -15.05 -22.24 22.41
CA ASP A 267 -14.37 -23.53 22.29
C ASP A 267 -15.33 -24.72 22.37
N GLN A 268 -16.41 -24.61 23.15
CA GLN A 268 -17.44 -25.64 23.23
C GLN A 268 -18.20 -25.73 21.89
N LEU A 269 -18.51 -24.59 21.26
CA LEU A 269 -19.13 -24.55 19.94
C LEU A 269 -18.20 -25.13 18.86
N VAL A 270 -16.91 -24.80 18.87
CA VAL A 270 -15.89 -25.39 17.96
C VAL A 270 -15.92 -26.91 18.04
N ARG A 271 -15.87 -27.46 19.26
CA ARG A 271 -15.87 -28.92 19.49
C ARG A 271 -17.19 -29.57 19.08
N LYS A 272 -18.32 -28.94 19.41
CA LYS A 272 -19.66 -29.49 19.18
C LYS A 272 -20.02 -29.55 17.70
N PHE A 273 -19.77 -28.47 16.97
CA PHE A 273 -20.08 -28.37 15.55
C PHE A 273 -18.95 -28.85 14.64
N LYS A 274 -17.82 -29.29 15.22
CA LYS A 274 -16.62 -29.78 14.50
C LYS A 274 -16.18 -28.81 13.38
N ILE A 275 -16.25 -27.52 13.67
CA ILE A 275 -15.97 -26.44 12.73
C ILE A 275 -14.67 -25.73 13.09
N HIS A 276 -13.89 -25.32 12.08
CA HIS A 276 -12.64 -24.61 12.32
C HIS A 276 -12.89 -23.28 13.08
N PRO A 277 -12.06 -22.89 14.06
CA PRO A 277 -12.25 -21.67 14.86
C PRO A 277 -12.49 -20.41 14.02
N THR A 278 -11.68 -20.18 12.98
CA THR A 278 -11.84 -19.03 12.08
C THR A 278 -13.21 -19.00 11.41
N ARG A 279 -13.74 -20.16 11.02
CA ARG A 279 -15.07 -20.28 10.39
C ARG A 279 -16.18 -20.00 11.39
N LEU A 280 -16.10 -20.55 12.60
CA LEU A 280 -17.06 -20.25 13.66
C LEU A 280 -17.10 -18.75 13.98
N ASN A 281 -15.95 -18.09 14.04
CA ASN A 281 -15.88 -16.64 14.24
C ASN A 281 -16.63 -15.87 13.15
N THR A 282 -16.49 -16.27 11.87
CA THR A 282 -17.26 -15.68 10.77
C THR A 282 -18.76 -15.86 10.97
N LEU A 283 -19.21 -17.07 11.32
CA LEU A 283 -20.63 -17.36 11.56
C LEU A 283 -21.20 -16.54 12.74
N LEU A 284 -20.48 -16.48 13.86
CA LEU A 284 -20.89 -15.67 15.01
C LEU A 284 -20.90 -14.17 14.67
N GLY A 285 -19.94 -13.70 13.85
CA GLY A 285 -19.92 -12.34 13.34
C GLY A 285 -21.18 -11.99 12.54
N LEU A 286 -21.71 -12.92 11.75
CA LEU A 286 -22.98 -12.74 11.04
C LEU A 286 -24.16 -12.64 12.00
N LEU A 287 -24.24 -13.52 13.00
CA LEU A 287 -25.30 -13.47 14.02
C LEU A 287 -25.26 -12.16 14.83
N LEU A 288 -24.06 -11.65 15.14
CA LEU A 288 -23.86 -10.34 15.79
C LEU A 288 -24.34 -9.19 14.90
N LYS A 289 -23.96 -9.19 13.62
CA LYS A 289 -24.41 -8.18 12.64
C LYS A 289 -25.93 -8.19 12.47
N GLN A 290 -26.54 -9.37 12.50
CA GLN A 290 -28.00 -9.56 12.46
C GLN A 290 -28.70 -9.30 13.81
N LYS A 291 -27.96 -8.93 14.86
CA LYS A 291 -28.46 -8.73 16.23
C LYS A 291 -29.18 -9.94 16.83
N LYS A 292 -28.89 -11.15 16.35
CA LYS A 292 -29.44 -12.42 16.87
C LYS A 292 -28.79 -12.84 18.18
N ILE A 293 -27.51 -12.54 18.31
CA ILE A 293 -26.74 -12.77 19.53
C ILE A 293 -26.03 -11.47 19.93
N VAL A 294 -25.59 -11.45 21.17
CA VAL A 294 -24.71 -10.44 21.75
C VAL A 294 -23.48 -11.12 22.36
N LYS A 295 -22.38 -10.39 22.47
CA LYS A 295 -21.10 -10.91 22.98
C LYS A 295 -20.46 -9.90 23.94
N SER A 296 -19.96 -10.37 25.08
CA SER A 296 -19.16 -9.55 26.01
C SER A 296 -17.71 -9.39 25.54
N GLN A 297 -16.98 -8.44 26.12
CA GLN A 297 -15.53 -8.30 25.88
C GLN A 297 -14.73 -9.57 26.19
N GLU A 298 -15.08 -10.28 27.26
CA GLU A 298 -14.46 -11.55 27.64
C GLU A 298 -14.95 -12.76 26.82
N GLY A 299 -15.86 -12.53 25.86
CA GLY A 299 -16.31 -13.54 24.91
C GLY A 299 -17.47 -14.40 25.38
N PHE A 300 -18.21 -13.98 26.42
CA PHE A 300 -19.49 -14.58 26.77
C PHE A 300 -20.50 -14.32 25.64
N LEU A 301 -21.17 -15.37 25.17
CA LEU A 301 -22.18 -15.29 24.12
C LEU A 301 -23.57 -15.43 24.74
N LEU A 302 -24.55 -14.66 24.25
CA LEU A 302 -25.93 -14.79 24.67
C LEU A 302 -26.85 -14.52 23.49
N HIS A 303 -27.91 -15.31 23.33
CA HIS A 303 -28.94 -15.01 22.35
C HIS A 303 -29.74 -13.78 22.78
N SER A 304 -29.99 -12.84 21.86
CA SER A 304 -30.57 -11.53 22.17
C SER A 304 -31.93 -11.62 22.88
N GLU A 305 -32.72 -12.65 22.58
CA GLU A 305 -34.00 -12.94 23.25
C GLU A 305 -33.86 -13.06 24.78
N TRP A 306 -32.81 -13.71 25.26
CA TRP A 306 -32.58 -13.91 26.70
C TRP A 306 -32.06 -12.65 27.38
N LEU A 307 -31.31 -11.81 26.66
CA LEU A 307 -30.96 -10.49 27.15
C LEU A 307 -32.21 -9.63 27.36
N GLU A 308 -33.13 -9.63 26.38
CA GLU A 308 -34.39 -8.89 26.50
C GLU A 308 -35.29 -9.46 27.62
N HIS A 309 -35.28 -10.77 27.83
CA HIS A 309 -35.94 -11.38 28.98
C HIS A 309 -35.35 -10.88 30.32
N LEU A 310 -34.02 -10.87 30.46
CA LEU A 310 -33.34 -10.36 31.65
C LEU A 310 -33.64 -8.87 31.89
N LYS A 311 -33.59 -8.04 30.85
CA LYS A 311 -33.95 -6.62 30.96
C LYS A 311 -35.34 -6.43 31.55
N ARG A 312 -36.33 -7.21 31.08
CA ARG A 312 -37.70 -7.18 31.63
C ARG A 312 -37.75 -7.59 33.09
N GLN A 313 -37.07 -8.68 33.46
CA GLN A 313 -37.03 -9.13 34.86
C GLN A 313 -36.37 -8.08 35.79
N LEU A 314 -35.27 -7.47 35.36
CA LEU A 314 -34.60 -6.41 36.12
C LEU A 314 -35.49 -5.16 36.25
N ALA A 315 -36.21 -4.78 35.19
CA ALA A 315 -37.16 -3.68 35.23
C ALA A 315 -38.33 -3.97 36.20
N GLU A 316 -38.86 -5.19 36.20
CA GLU A 316 -39.92 -5.63 37.11
C GLU A 316 -39.45 -5.66 38.58
N MET A 317 -38.22 -6.10 38.83
CA MET A 317 -37.62 -6.03 40.18
C MET A 317 -37.52 -4.57 40.64
N LYS A 318 -37.07 -3.68 39.77
CA LYS A 318 -36.95 -2.24 40.05
C LYS A 318 -38.30 -1.60 40.32
N SER A 319 -39.35 -1.95 39.56
CA SER A 319 -40.71 -1.42 39.74
C SER A 319 -41.36 -1.90 41.05
N ARG A 320 -40.99 -3.10 41.52
CA ARG A 320 -41.40 -3.62 42.85
C ARG A 320 -40.57 -3.06 44.01
N GLY A 321 -39.75 -2.05 43.78
CA GLY A 321 -38.94 -1.38 44.80
C GLY A 321 -37.60 -2.04 45.09
N ARG A 322 -37.27 -3.17 44.45
CA ARG A 322 -36.00 -3.86 44.64
C ARG A 322 -34.96 -3.34 43.65
N ARG A 323 -34.06 -2.48 44.13
CA ARG A 323 -33.01 -1.82 43.30
C ARG A 323 -31.65 -2.51 43.33
N GLU A 324 -31.48 -3.53 44.17
CA GLU A 324 -30.24 -4.26 44.27
C GLU A 324 -30.46 -5.76 44.50
N PHE A 325 -29.46 -6.55 44.12
CA PHE A 325 -29.43 -7.98 44.38
C PHE A 325 -27.99 -8.48 44.57
N SER A 326 -27.84 -9.55 45.35
CA SER A 326 -26.61 -10.30 45.53
C SER A 326 -26.42 -11.35 44.43
N VAL A 327 -25.20 -11.87 44.29
CA VAL A 327 -24.92 -12.97 43.36
C VAL A 327 -25.77 -14.21 43.68
N GLY A 328 -26.06 -14.49 44.95
CA GLY A 328 -26.92 -15.60 45.37
C GLY A 328 -28.35 -15.45 44.88
N GLU A 329 -28.90 -14.24 44.97
CA GLU A 329 -30.26 -13.92 44.51
C GLU A 329 -30.35 -13.96 42.98
N PHE A 330 -29.30 -13.52 42.27
CA PHE A 330 -29.24 -13.65 40.81
C PHE A 330 -29.20 -15.11 40.36
N LYS A 331 -28.48 -15.98 41.07
CA LYS A 331 -28.49 -17.42 40.80
C LYS A 331 -29.87 -18.03 41.03
N ALA A 332 -30.59 -17.60 42.07
CA ALA A 332 -31.96 -18.04 42.31
C ALA A 332 -32.91 -17.59 41.19
N LEU A 333 -32.73 -16.36 40.69
CA LEU A 333 -33.52 -15.81 39.58
C LEU A 333 -33.29 -16.55 38.26
N THR A 334 -32.03 -16.89 37.97
CA THR A 334 -31.62 -17.42 36.65
C THR A 334 -31.46 -18.95 36.62
N GLY A 335 -31.45 -19.62 37.78
CA GLY A 335 -31.16 -21.05 37.91
C GLY A 335 -29.70 -21.41 37.62
N LEU A 336 -28.80 -20.42 37.54
CA LEU A 336 -27.43 -20.62 37.08
C LEU A 336 -26.48 -21.12 38.16
N THR A 337 -25.49 -21.89 37.72
CA THR A 337 -24.29 -22.18 38.53
C THR A 337 -23.37 -20.96 38.55
N ARG A 338 -22.40 -20.94 39.49
CA ARG A 338 -21.42 -19.85 39.61
C ARG A 338 -20.63 -19.61 38.32
N LYS A 339 -20.36 -20.69 37.57
CA LYS A 339 -19.64 -20.68 36.29
C LYS A 339 -20.30 -19.77 35.26
N TYR A 340 -21.63 -19.73 35.20
CA TYR A 340 -22.38 -18.95 34.20
C TYR A 340 -22.92 -17.63 34.78
N ALA A 341 -23.23 -17.59 36.08
CA ALA A 341 -23.76 -16.40 36.72
C ALA A 341 -22.77 -15.23 36.74
N ILE A 342 -21.49 -15.47 37.03
CA ILE A 342 -20.50 -14.39 37.12
C ILE A 342 -20.26 -13.73 35.75
N PRO A 343 -19.95 -14.47 34.67
CA PRO A 343 -19.75 -13.85 33.35
C PRO A 343 -20.97 -13.10 32.84
N LEU A 344 -22.18 -13.63 33.09
CA LEU A 344 -23.41 -12.95 32.71
C LEU A 344 -23.60 -11.64 33.48
N LEU A 345 -23.28 -11.62 34.78
CA LEU A 345 -23.35 -10.41 35.59
C LEU A 345 -22.33 -9.35 35.16
N GLU A 346 -21.11 -9.77 34.83
CA GLU A 346 -20.08 -8.88 34.27
C GLU A 346 -20.53 -8.32 32.92
N PHE A 347 -21.20 -9.12 32.11
CA PHE A 347 -21.76 -8.67 30.85
C PHE A 347 -22.92 -7.67 31.04
N LEU A 348 -23.79 -7.88 32.03
CA LEU A 348 -24.83 -6.89 32.38
C LEU A 348 -24.22 -5.57 32.90
N ASP A 349 -23.11 -5.66 33.63
CA ASP A 349 -22.35 -4.49 34.08
C ASP A 349 -21.72 -3.75 32.87
N GLU A 350 -21.14 -4.47 31.91
CA GLU A 350 -20.60 -3.92 30.66
C GLU A 350 -21.68 -3.18 29.83
N LEU A 351 -22.89 -3.75 29.77
CA LEU A 351 -24.04 -3.15 29.08
C LEU A 351 -24.67 -1.98 29.86
N GLY A 352 -24.19 -1.67 31.06
CA GLY A 352 -24.73 -0.60 31.92
C GLY A 352 -26.13 -0.90 32.46
N LEU A 353 -26.55 -2.17 32.46
CA LEU A 353 -27.84 -2.61 33.03
C LEU A 353 -27.74 -2.80 34.54
N THR A 354 -26.56 -3.18 35.01
CA THR A 354 -26.25 -3.31 36.42
C THR A 354 -24.95 -2.59 36.75
N ARG A 355 -24.72 -2.34 38.04
CA ARG A 355 -23.45 -1.81 38.54
C ARG A 355 -23.05 -2.52 39.82
N ARG A 356 -21.86 -3.10 39.85
CA ARG A 356 -21.31 -3.74 41.05
C ARG A 356 -21.01 -2.72 42.16
N VAL A 357 -21.53 -2.98 43.36
CA VAL A 357 -21.27 -2.21 44.58
C VAL A 357 -21.01 -3.19 45.73
N GLY A 358 -19.74 -3.36 46.09
CA GLY A 358 -19.30 -4.37 47.06
C GLY A 358 -19.71 -5.78 46.63
N ASN A 359 -20.51 -6.44 47.46
CA ASN A 359 -21.01 -7.81 47.24
C ASN A 359 -22.39 -7.86 46.54
N LYS A 360 -22.95 -6.71 46.19
CA LYS A 360 -24.24 -6.59 45.51
C LYS A 360 -24.09 -5.91 44.14
N ARG A 361 -25.16 -5.94 43.37
CA ARG A 361 -25.31 -5.17 42.13
C ARG A 361 -26.55 -4.30 42.22
N LEU A 362 -26.38 -3.03 41.85
CA LEU A 362 -27.48 -2.10 41.65
C LEU A 362 -28.05 -2.26 40.24
N ILE A 363 -29.36 -2.19 40.12
CA ILE A 363 -30.08 -2.12 38.85
C ILE A 363 -30.09 -0.65 38.40
N VAL A 364 -29.51 -0.37 37.24
CA VAL A 364 -29.34 1.01 36.73
C VAL A 364 -30.65 1.58 36.20
#